data_AF-A0AAD1W0Q5-F1
#
_entry.id   AF-A0AAD1W0Q5-F1
#
_cell.length_a   1.000
_cell.length_b   1.000
_cell.length_c   1.000
_cell.angle_alpha   90.00
_cell.angle_beta   90.00
_cell.angle_gamma   90.00
#
_symmetry.space_group_name_H-M   'P 1'
#
loop_
_entity.id
_entity.type
_entity.pdbx_description
1 polymer ?
#
loop_
_entity_poly.entity_id
_entity_poly.type
_entity_poly.pdbx_seq_one_letter_code
_entity_poly.pdbx_strand_id
1 'polypeptide(L)'
;MAAIHLACRTTSQTLSQFPPNYRTLPSQNEVCIECCKTSDLPLGRISDSELRKEISTLGDRTSHLENKSDELCAAHNDVVDKLQKLSEDNNTLQLKLADLEDRSRRQNVRFRGVPDDISHDALPAFILSICKTLAPDLPDSAWTFDRIFKC
;
A
#
# COMPACT_ATOMS: atom_id res chain seq x y z
N MET A 1 17.57 21.94 59.21
CA MET A 1 17.37 20.64 58.54
C MET A 1 16.05 20.70 57.80
N ALA A 2 16.08 20.79 56.47
CA ALA A 2 14.88 20.96 55.64
C ALA A 2 14.23 19.61 55.37
N ALA A 3 12.97 19.45 55.75
CA ALA A 3 12.14 18.31 55.38
C ALA A 3 11.67 18.49 53.92
N ILE A 4 12.08 17.57 53.04
CA ILE A 4 11.58 17.53 51.66
C ILE A 4 10.22 16.82 51.70
N HIS A 5 9.15 17.61 51.61
CA HIS A 5 7.80 17.12 51.40
C HIS A 5 7.68 16.69 49.93
N LEU A 6 7.76 15.39 49.65
CA LEU A 6 7.49 14.84 48.33
C LEU A 6 5.96 14.76 48.13
N ALA A 7 5.41 15.69 47.36
CA ALA A 7 4.00 15.68 46.99
C ALA A 7 3.70 14.49 46.07
N CYS A 8 2.84 13.58 46.53
CA CYS A 8 2.33 12.47 45.73
C CYS A 8 1.31 13.02 44.72
N ARG A 9 1.67 13.06 43.43
CA ARG A 9 0.70 13.34 42.34
C ARG A 9 -0.04 12.04 42.02
N THR A 10 -1.34 12.01 42.25
CA THR A 10 -2.25 10.98 41.76
C THR A 10 -2.49 11.20 40.27
N THR A 11 -1.75 10.49 39.42
CA THR A 11 -2.09 10.36 37.99
C THR A 11 -2.93 9.11 37.79
N SER A 12 -4.21 9.27 37.47
CA SER A 12 -5.03 8.20 36.90
C SER A 12 -4.50 7.86 35.51
N GLN A 13 -3.75 6.76 35.40
CA GLN A 13 -3.41 6.17 34.11
C GLN A 13 -4.15 4.85 33.94
N THR A 14 -4.64 4.63 32.71
CA THR A 14 -5.37 3.44 32.28
C THR A 14 -4.44 2.21 32.25
N LEU A 15 -4.98 1.08 32.71
CA LEU A 15 -4.33 -0.22 32.98
C LEU A 15 -3.53 -0.90 31.84
N SER A 16 -3.40 -0.29 30.65
CA SER A 16 -2.80 -0.93 29.47
C SER A 16 -1.28 -0.73 29.31
N GLN A 17 -0.60 -0.05 30.25
CA GLN A 17 0.84 0.27 30.14
C GLN A 17 1.70 -0.41 31.22
N PHE A 18 1.16 -1.40 31.92
CA PHE A 18 1.85 -2.03 33.05
C PHE A 18 2.46 -3.40 32.62
N PRO A 19 3.79 -3.63 32.80
CA PRO A 19 4.46 -4.95 32.73
C PRO A 19 3.72 -6.11 33.44
N PRO A 20 3.93 -7.38 33.06
CA PRO A 20 3.06 -8.49 33.52
C PRO A 20 3.19 -8.95 35.00
N ASN A 21 3.93 -8.25 35.87
CA ASN A 21 4.27 -8.72 37.23
C ASN A 21 3.55 -8.01 38.38
N TYR A 22 2.37 -7.43 38.18
CA TYR A 22 1.60 -6.80 39.28
C TYR A 22 0.44 -7.69 39.73
N ARG A 23 0.38 -7.96 41.04
CA ARG A 23 -0.82 -8.53 41.69
C ARG A 23 -1.79 -7.40 41.97
N THR A 24 -2.96 -7.42 41.33
CA THR A 24 -4.12 -6.63 41.74
C THR A 24 -4.95 -7.44 42.73
N LEU A 25 -5.23 -6.87 43.91
CA LEU A 25 -6.22 -7.41 44.84
C LEU A 25 -7.61 -6.92 44.44
N PRO A 26 -8.65 -7.77 44.47
CA PRO A 26 -9.99 -7.36 44.11
C PRO A 26 -10.64 -6.64 45.29
N SER A 27 -11.26 -5.50 45.01
CA SER A 27 -12.01 -4.62 45.93
C SER A 27 -11.19 -3.59 46.72
N GLN A 28 -10.61 -2.63 46.01
CA GLN A 28 -10.68 -1.19 46.30
C GLN A 28 -9.97 -0.45 45.16
N ASN A 29 -10.53 0.68 44.72
CA ASN A 29 -10.02 1.53 43.64
C ASN A 29 -8.76 2.32 44.07
N GLU A 30 -7.85 1.67 44.78
CA GLU A 30 -6.58 2.23 45.21
C GLU A 30 -5.47 1.24 44.82
N VAL A 31 -4.67 1.63 43.82
CA VAL A 31 -3.42 0.94 43.52
C VAL A 31 -2.42 1.38 44.57
N CYS A 32 -2.28 0.62 45.64
CA CYS A 32 -1.15 0.78 46.55
C CYS A 32 0.13 0.44 45.79
N ILE A 33 0.83 1.46 45.32
CA ILE A 33 2.25 1.35 45.01
C ILE A 33 2.94 1.22 46.35
N GLU A 34 3.05 0.00 46.87
CA GLU A 34 4.04 -0.27 47.92
C GLU A 34 5.39 0.10 47.31
N CYS A 35 5.97 1.20 47.81
CA CYS A 35 7.38 1.47 47.62
C CYS A 35 8.12 0.26 48.20
N CYS A 36 8.49 -0.70 47.34
CA CYS A 36 9.44 -1.74 47.69
C CYS A 36 10.61 -1.03 48.36
N LYS A 37 10.75 -1.23 49.67
CA LYS A 37 11.92 -0.77 50.39
C LYS A 37 13.09 -1.41 49.68
N THR A 38 14.03 -0.59 49.21
CA THR A 38 15.25 -1.01 48.51
C THR A 38 16.13 -1.98 49.34
N SER A 39 15.73 -2.32 50.56
CA SER A 39 16.37 -3.29 51.45
C SER A 39 16.10 -4.75 51.09
N ASP A 40 15.05 -5.05 50.31
CA ASP A 40 14.56 -6.44 50.16
C ASP A 40 14.82 -7.04 48.78
N LEU A 41 15.51 -6.32 47.90
CA LEU A 41 16.10 -6.95 46.71
C LEU A 41 17.40 -7.61 47.15
N PRO A 42 17.56 -8.94 47.01
CA PRO A 42 18.87 -9.55 47.10
C PRO A 42 19.69 -9.03 45.93
N LEU A 43 20.36 -7.89 46.12
CA LEU A 43 21.52 -7.51 45.32
C LEU A 43 22.61 -8.53 45.64
N GLY A 44 22.43 -9.74 45.11
CA GLY A 44 23.53 -10.68 44.95
C GLY A 44 24.63 -9.90 44.25
N ARG A 45 25.82 -9.86 44.87
CA ARG A 45 26.99 -9.23 44.25
C ARG A 45 27.26 -9.98 42.94
N ILE A 46 26.75 -9.44 41.84
CA ILE A 46 27.10 -9.91 40.51
C ILE A 46 28.60 -9.72 40.40
N SER A 47 29.30 -10.80 40.09
CA SER A 47 30.75 -10.73 39.98
C SER A 47 31.13 -9.87 38.77
N ASP A 48 32.23 -9.10 38.88
CA ASP A 48 32.72 -8.29 37.75
C ASP A 48 32.95 -9.12 36.47
N SER A 49 33.23 -10.42 36.62
CA SER A 49 33.42 -11.34 35.50
C SER A 49 32.10 -11.68 34.79
N GLU A 50 30.99 -11.76 35.52
CA GLU A 50 29.65 -12.01 34.99
C GLU A 50 29.12 -10.80 34.23
N LEU A 51 29.29 -9.60 34.79
CA LEU A 51 28.99 -8.35 34.08
C LEU A 51 29.76 -8.22 32.77
N ARG A 52 31.05 -8.57 32.77
CA ARG A 52 31.88 -8.55 31.54
C ARG A 52 31.37 -9.52 30.48
N LYS A 53 30.90 -10.71 30.87
CA LYS A 53 30.33 -11.69 29.95
C LYS A 53 29.01 -11.21 29.35
N GLU A 54 28.15 -10.63 30.17
CA GLU A 54 26.88 -10.05 29.70
C GLU A 54 27.12 -8.90 28.74
N ILE A 55 28.05 -7.98 29.06
CA ILE A 55 28.45 -6.88 28.17
C ILE A 55 28.97 -7.42 26.84
N SER A 56 29.84 -8.45 26.86
CA SER A 56 30.35 -9.09 25.64
C SER A 56 29.21 -9.69 24.81
N THR A 57 28.30 -10.42 25.44
CA THR A 57 27.17 -11.08 24.76
C THR A 57 26.19 -10.05 24.18
N LEU A 58 25.97 -8.94 24.89
CA LEU A 58 25.19 -7.82 24.38
C LEU A 58 25.87 -7.14 23.20
N GLY A 59 27.20 -7.00 23.23
CA GLY A 59 27.99 -6.53 22.10
C GLY A 59 27.76 -7.39 20.85
N ASP A 60 27.96 -8.70 20.97
CA ASP A 60 27.79 -9.65 19.86
C ASP A 60 26.37 -9.62 19.27
N ARG A 61 25.35 -9.57 20.14
CA ARG A 61 23.95 -9.45 19.73
C ARG A 61 23.67 -8.14 19.00
N THR A 62 24.25 -7.04 19.48
CA THR A 62 24.09 -5.72 18.87
C THR A 62 24.72 -5.71 17.48
N SER A 63 25.95 -6.17 17.34
CA SER A 63 26.62 -6.28 16.04
C SER A 63 25.89 -7.21 15.08
N HIS A 64 25.30 -8.31 15.56
CA HIS A 64 24.48 -9.18 14.72
C HIS A 64 23.22 -8.46 14.19
N LEU A 65 22.54 -7.70 15.05
CA LEU A 65 21.34 -6.95 14.68
C LEU A 65 21.67 -5.81 13.70
N GLU A 66 22.79 -5.12 13.89
CA GLU A 66 23.29 -4.09 12.97
C GLU A 66 23.52 -4.67 11.57
N ASN A 67 24.26 -5.78 11.47
CA ASN A 67 24.48 -6.46 10.19
C ASN A 67 23.17 -6.89 9.52
N LYS A 68 22.21 -7.40 10.30
CA LYS A 68 20.89 -7.77 9.76
C LYS A 68 20.06 -6.57 9.33
N SER A 69 20.18 -5.44 10.03
CA SER A 69 19.56 -4.19 9.62
C SER A 69 20.11 -3.73 8.27
N ASP A 70 21.42 -3.80 8.07
CA ASP A 70 22.06 -3.40 6.82
C ASP A 70 21.65 -4.31 5.65
N GLU A 71 21.62 -5.63 5.86
CA GLU A 71 21.11 -6.60 4.89
C GLU A 71 19.65 -6.30 4.49
N LEU A 72 18.80 -6.00 5.47
CA LEU A 72 17.39 -5.68 5.22
C LEU A 72 17.23 -4.35 4.47
N CYS A 73 18.02 -3.33 4.81
CA CYS A 73 18.04 -2.06 4.10
C CYS A 73 18.44 -2.25 2.63
N ALA A 74 19.47 -3.05 2.37
CA ALA A 74 19.89 -3.36 1.01
C ALA A 74 18.79 -4.10 0.22
N ALA A 75 18.22 -5.16 0.80
CA ALA A 75 17.13 -5.91 0.17
C ALA A 75 15.87 -5.05 -0.06
N HIS A 76 15.56 -4.14 0.87
CA HIS A 76 14.45 -3.22 0.73
C HIS A 76 14.66 -2.27 -0.47
N ASN A 77 15.84 -1.67 -0.59
CA ASN A 77 16.17 -0.77 -1.69
C ASN A 77 16.07 -1.50 -3.04
N ASP A 78 16.59 -2.73 -3.13
CA ASP A 78 16.47 -3.56 -4.33
C ASP A 78 15.01 -3.82 -4.73
N VAL A 79 14.12 -4.02 -3.76
CA VAL A 79 12.69 -4.23 -4.01
C VAL A 79 12.02 -2.95 -4.47
N VAL A 80 12.34 -1.81 -3.86
CA VAL A 80 11.81 -0.50 -4.25
C VAL A 80 12.20 -0.18 -5.70
N ASP A 81 13.46 -0.38 -6.07
CA ASP A 81 13.95 -0.14 -7.44
C ASP A 81 13.23 -1.03 -8.46
N LYS A 82 13.04 -2.31 -8.12
CA LYS A 82 12.28 -3.25 -8.98
C LYS A 82 10.81 -2.85 -9.12
N LEU A 83 10.19 -2.41 -8.04
CA LEU A 83 8.80 -1.92 -8.08
C LEU A 83 8.65 -0.68 -8.94
N GLN A 84 9.57 0.27 -8.81
CA GLN A 84 9.58 1.47 -9.63
C GLN A 84 9.70 1.11 -11.12
N LYS A 85 10.66 0.26 -11.48
CA LYS A 85 10.84 -0.20 -12.85
C LYS A 85 9.60 -0.91 -13.39
N LEU A 86 9.01 -1.80 -12.61
CA LEU A 86 7.79 -2.50 -13.01
C LEU A 86 6.61 -1.54 -13.22
N SER A 87 6.51 -0.49 -12.41
CA SER A 87 5.50 0.56 -12.56
C SER A 87 5.70 1.36 -13.86
N GLU A 88 6.94 1.71 -14.19
CA GLU A 88 7.30 2.41 -15.43
C GLU A 88 7.00 1.55 -16.67
N ASP A 89 7.35 0.26 -16.62
CA ASP A 89 7.06 -0.70 -17.68
C ASP A 89 5.55 -0.87 -17.88
N ASN A 90 4.79 -0.96 -16.78
CA ASN A 90 3.32 -1.08 -16.84
C ASN A 90 2.69 0.17 -17.50
N ASN A 91 3.11 1.37 -17.10
CA ASN A 91 2.65 2.60 -17.71
C ASN A 91 2.97 2.64 -19.22
N THR A 92 4.20 2.28 -19.59
CA THR A 92 4.61 2.20 -21.00
C THR A 92 3.75 1.23 -21.80
N LEU A 93 3.41 0.07 -21.24
CA LEU A 93 2.53 -0.91 -21.88
C LEU A 93 1.10 -0.40 -22.01
N GLN A 94 0.57 0.28 -20.99
CA GLN A 94 -0.77 0.89 -21.05
C GLN A 94 -0.86 1.93 -22.16
N LEU A 95 0.16 2.79 -22.30
CA LEU A 95 0.22 3.79 -23.37
C LEU A 95 0.28 3.14 -24.75
N LYS A 96 1.04 2.05 -24.91
CA LYS A 96 1.09 1.28 -26.17
C LYS A 96 -0.25 0.63 -26.48
N LEU A 97 -0.92 0.06 -25.49
CA LEU A 97 -2.25 -0.53 -25.67
C LEU A 97 -3.27 0.54 -26.09
N ALA A 98 -3.26 1.69 -25.44
CA ALA A 98 -4.14 2.81 -25.81
C ALA A 98 -3.91 3.24 -27.27
N ASP A 99 -2.65 3.42 -27.70
CA ASP A 99 -2.35 3.77 -29.09
C ASP A 99 -2.76 2.67 -30.09
N LEU A 100 -2.59 1.39 -29.73
CA LEU A 100 -3.04 0.28 -30.57
C LEU A 100 -4.57 0.21 -30.68
N GLU A 101 -5.29 0.42 -29.58
CA GLU A 101 -6.76 0.50 -29.58
C GLU A 101 -7.25 1.67 -30.42
N ASP A 102 -6.62 2.84 -30.29
CA ASP A 102 -6.94 4.01 -31.08
C ASP A 102 -6.68 3.74 -32.56
N ARG A 103 -5.52 3.19 -32.93
CA ARG A 103 -5.21 2.79 -34.31
C ARG A 103 -6.23 1.81 -34.87
N SER A 104 -6.65 0.84 -34.07
CA SER A 104 -7.70 -0.11 -34.44
C SER A 104 -9.07 0.55 -34.66
N ARG A 105 -9.34 1.70 -34.03
CA ARG A 105 -10.61 2.42 -34.11
C ARG A 105 -10.59 3.61 -35.07
N ARG A 106 -9.43 4.05 -35.57
CA ARG A 106 -9.29 5.20 -36.49
C ARG A 106 -10.13 5.10 -37.76
N GLN A 107 -10.37 3.89 -38.25
CA GLN A 107 -11.18 3.64 -39.44
C GLN A 107 -12.67 3.40 -39.12
N ASN A 108 -13.04 3.41 -37.83
CA ASN A 108 -14.42 3.17 -37.41
C ASN A 108 -15.19 4.50 -37.41
N VAL A 109 -16.21 4.59 -38.25
CA VAL A 109 -17.14 5.72 -38.28
C VAL A 109 -18.39 5.38 -37.48
N ARG A 110 -18.84 6.31 -36.62
CA ARG A 110 -20.07 6.16 -35.82
C ARG A 110 -21.18 7.03 -36.40
N PHE A 111 -22.22 6.41 -36.93
CA PHE A 111 -23.44 7.08 -37.35
C PHE A 111 -24.39 7.22 -36.16
N ARG A 112 -24.95 8.42 -35.97
CA ARG A 112 -25.94 8.72 -34.93
C ARG A 112 -27.26 9.11 -35.59
N GLY A 113 -28.39 8.78 -34.96
CA GLY A 113 -29.72 9.07 -35.50
C GLY A 113 -30.17 8.10 -36.61
N VAL A 114 -29.60 6.89 -36.65
CA VAL A 114 -30.10 5.83 -37.53
C VAL A 114 -31.47 5.37 -37.00
N PRO A 115 -32.52 5.38 -37.82
CA PRO A 115 -33.85 4.91 -37.42
C PRO A 115 -33.84 3.46 -36.90
N ASP A 116 -34.68 3.18 -35.90
CA ASP A 116 -34.68 1.88 -35.22
C ASP A 116 -35.36 0.75 -35.99
N ASP A 117 -36.20 1.11 -36.96
CA ASP A 117 -36.93 0.22 -37.86
C ASP A 117 -36.06 -0.46 -38.92
N ILE A 118 -34.84 0.02 -39.12
CA ILE A 118 -33.89 -0.55 -40.08
C ILE A 118 -33.29 -1.84 -39.50
N SER A 119 -33.55 -2.95 -40.19
CA SER A 119 -32.97 -4.25 -39.85
C SER A 119 -31.46 -4.28 -40.08
N HIS A 120 -30.77 -5.18 -39.37
CA HIS A 120 -29.31 -5.31 -39.49
C HIS A 120 -28.86 -5.66 -40.92
N ASP A 121 -29.68 -6.41 -41.67
CA ASP A 121 -29.40 -6.80 -43.05
C ASP A 121 -29.54 -5.63 -44.04
N ALA A 122 -30.43 -4.67 -43.74
CA ALA A 122 -30.65 -3.47 -44.57
C ALA A 122 -29.68 -2.33 -44.23
N LEU A 123 -28.95 -2.43 -43.13
CA LEU A 123 -28.07 -1.39 -42.62
C LEU A 123 -26.95 -0.98 -43.61
N PRO A 124 -26.25 -1.89 -44.31
CA PRO A 124 -25.24 -1.51 -45.29
C PRO A 124 -25.80 -0.66 -46.44
N ALA A 125 -26.98 -1.02 -46.94
CA ALA A 125 -27.64 -0.28 -48.02
C ALA A 125 -28.06 1.12 -47.55
N PHE A 126 -28.57 1.24 -46.33
CA PHE A 126 -28.92 2.52 -45.74
C PHE A 126 -27.70 3.43 -45.55
N ILE A 127 -26.62 2.92 -44.97
CA ILE A 127 -25.38 3.69 -44.79
C ILE A 127 -24.79 4.11 -46.13
N LEU A 128 -24.78 3.22 -47.13
CA LEU A 128 -24.33 3.57 -48.47
C LEU A 128 -25.16 4.72 -49.08
N SER A 129 -26.48 4.74 -48.87
CA SER A 129 -27.34 5.83 -49.33
C SER A 129 -26.96 7.18 -48.71
N ILE A 130 -26.60 7.19 -47.42
CA ILE A 130 -26.09 8.38 -46.73
C ILE A 130 -24.75 8.80 -47.31
N CYS A 131 -23.80 7.87 -47.48
CA CYS A 131 -22.48 8.15 -48.05
C CYS A 131 -22.58 8.76 -49.46
N LYS A 132 -23.44 8.23 -50.33
CA LYS A 132 -23.70 8.77 -51.66
C LYS A 132 -24.30 10.17 -51.63
N THR A 133 -25.15 10.45 -50.64
CA THR A 133 -25.73 11.78 -50.45
C THR A 133 -24.69 12.80 -49.96
N LEU A 134 -23.78 12.39 -49.07
CA LEU A 134 -22.75 13.26 -48.50
C LEU A 134 -21.59 13.52 -49.45
N ALA A 135 -21.22 12.55 -50.29
CA ALA A 135 -20.08 12.64 -51.19
C ALA A 135 -20.42 12.03 -52.57
N PRO A 136 -21.20 12.76 -53.39
CA PRO A 136 -21.69 12.26 -54.68
C PRO A 136 -20.59 12.09 -55.73
N ASP A 137 -19.46 12.77 -55.55
CA ASP A 137 -18.32 12.74 -56.49
C ASP A 137 -17.53 11.43 -56.42
N LEU A 138 -17.72 10.63 -55.36
CA LEU A 138 -17.03 9.35 -55.20
C LEU A 138 -17.77 8.23 -55.94
N PRO A 139 -17.08 7.42 -56.76
CA PRO A 139 -17.70 6.32 -57.47
C PRO A 139 -18.14 5.21 -56.51
N ASP A 140 -19.20 4.49 -56.89
CA ASP A 140 -19.77 3.39 -56.09
C ASP A 140 -18.75 2.32 -55.69
N SER A 141 -17.75 2.05 -56.53
CA SER A 141 -16.70 1.07 -56.29
C SER A 141 -15.68 1.50 -55.22
N ALA A 142 -15.63 2.78 -54.84
CA ALA A 142 -14.73 3.27 -53.80
C ALA A 142 -15.23 2.95 -52.38
N TRP A 143 -16.53 2.69 -52.22
CA TRP A 143 -17.13 2.39 -50.92
C TRP A 143 -16.95 0.92 -50.58
N THR A 144 -16.09 0.65 -49.61
CA THR A 144 -15.89 -0.69 -49.07
C THR A 144 -16.08 -0.65 -47.56
N PHE A 145 -16.85 -1.59 -47.04
CA PHE A 145 -17.11 -1.72 -45.61
C PHE A 145 -16.66 -3.10 -45.16
N ASP A 146 -15.77 -3.16 -44.17
CA ASP A 146 -15.34 -4.43 -43.58
C ASP A 146 -16.45 -5.01 -42.70
N ARG A 147 -16.93 -4.21 -41.74
CA ARG A 147 -17.96 -4.59 -40.78
C ARG A 147 -18.89 -3.41 -40.49
N ILE A 148 -20.19 -3.69 -40.47
CA ILE A 148 -21.22 -2.73 -40.06
C ILE A 148 -22.12 -3.42 -39.05
N PHE A 149 -22.31 -2.80 -37.90
CA PHE A 149 -23.17 -3.31 -36.85
C PHE A 149 -23.83 -2.16 -36.10
N LYS A 150 -25.02 -2.43 -35.58
CA LYS A 150 -25.73 -1.50 -34.69
C LYS A 150 -25.28 -1.79 -33.26
N CYS A 151 -24.72 -0.77 -32.59
CA CYS A 151 -24.37 -0.83 -31.17
C CYS A 151 -25.56 -0.51 -30.27
#